data_AF-A0A4Q9HBJ5-F1
#
_entry.id   AF-A0A4Q9HBJ5-F1
#
_cell.length_a   1.000
_cell.length_b   1.000
_cell.length_c   1.000
_cell.angle_alpha   90.00
_cell.angle_beta   90.00
_cell.angle_gamma   90.00
#
_symmetry.space_group_name_H-M   'P 1'
#
loop_
_entity.id
_entity.type
_entity.pdbx_description
1 polymer ?
#
loop_
_entity_poly.entity_id
_entity_poly.type
_entity_poly.pdbx_seq_one_letter_code
_entity_poly.pdbx_strand_id
1 'polypeptide(L)'
;MNVRQKTIKQEISASGVGLHTGANVTLTFCPAPENHGFKFQRIDLDGHPIIEADADNVTDTSRGTTLTQNGASVSTVEHVMASLVGMDLDNVLIKLDGPETPIMDGSSIQFVDLLEEVGTVEQNADREYFTIPHNITYTEEDRKVEIVAMPLDDYRFTCMIDYNSPVLGSQHAGINTIAEFKKEIASCRTFCFLHELEYQLSHNLIKGGDLNNAIVIVDKEVTKDELRHLAKLFNRKDIDVAPQGILNNMELRYQNEPARHKLLDMIGDLALVGMHLKGHIMAARPGHAANVAFAKKIKAAIKKEKNKKIQKVYDPSAKPLYDVVQIMDILPHRQPFLFVDKILELSKNHVVGVKNVTMNEEFFKGHFPGAPVFPGVIQIEAMAQVGGILVLSTVPDPRNYLTYFLKIDNVRFRAQVLPGDTIVFRCDLLEPIRRGIAQMKGVGMVGEKIVVEAEMMAQISKVKQAEPAQ
;
A
#
# COMPACT_ATOMS: atom_id res chain seq x y z
N MET A 1 5.00 21.87 3.52
CA MET A 1 3.66 21.34 3.83
C MET A 1 3.64 19.89 3.39
N ASN A 2 3.04 18.99 4.15
CA ASN A 2 2.88 17.60 3.72
C ASN A 2 1.93 17.55 2.52
N VAL A 3 2.21 16.68 1.56
CA VAL A 3 1.32 16.44 0.42
C VAL A 3 0.03 15.80 0.94
N ARG A 4 -1.13 16.29 0.51
CA ARG A 4 -2.43 15.75 0.91
C ARG A 4 -2.83 14.57 0.04
N GLN A 5 -3.61 13.65 0.59
CA GLN A 5 -4.22 12.57 -0.18
C GLN A 5 -5.21 13.14 -1.21
N LYS A 6 -5.39 12.45 -2.34
CA LYS A 6 -6.29 12.83 -3.43
C LYS A 6 -7.26 11.71 -3.77
N THR A 7 -8.48 12.12 -4.11
CA THR A 7 -9.49 11.27 -4.74
C THR A 7 -10.09 12.00 -5.94
N ILE A 8 -10.95 11.35 -6.70
CA ILE A 8 -11.68 11.97 -7.83
C ILE A 8 -12.90 12.75 -7.34
N LYS A 9 -13.37 13.74 -8.10
CA LYS A 9 -14.51 14.60 -7.68
C LYS A 9 -15.87 13.91 -7.74
N GLN A 10 -16.08 13.07 -8.75
CA GLN A 10 -17.36 12.42 -9.03
C GLN A 10 -17.13 11.06 -9.68
N GLU A 11 -18.19 10.24 -9.77
CA GLU A 11 -18.11 8.95 -10.45
C GLU A 11 -17.97 9.13 -11.98
N ILE A 12 -17.18 8.26 -12.62
CA ILE A 12 -17.02 8.22 -14.09
C ILE A 12 -16.81 6.78 -14.55
N SER A 13 -17.36 6.45 -15.72
CA SER A 13 -17.37 5.07 -16.22
C SER A 13 -16.73 4.93 -17.59
N ALA A 14 -16.13 3.77 -17.83
CA ALA A 14 -15.66 3.30 -19.12
C ALA A 14 -16.28 1.92 -19.39
N SER A 15 -16.80 1.70 -20.59
CA SER A 15 -17.30 0.39 -21.01
C SER A 15 -16.45 -0.13 -22.16
N GLY A 16 -16.17 -1.43 -22.14
CA GLY A 16 -15.35 -2.10 -23.15
C GLY A 16 -15.44 -3.62 -23.01
N VAL A 17 -14.44 -4.31 -23.56
CA VAL A 17 -14.35 -5.77 -23.55
C VAL A 17 -13.10 -6.17 -22.76
N GLY A 18 -13.19 -7.22 -21.95
CA GLY A 18 -12.01 -7.82 -21.32
C GLY A 18 -11.12 -8.54 -22.35
N LEU A 19 -9.81 -8.32 -22.32
CA LEU A 19 -8.86 -8.86 -23.30
C LEU A 19 -8.91 -10.40 -23.38
N HIS A 20 -8.88 -11.06 -22.22
CA HIS A 20 -8.78 -12.52 -22.16
C HIS A 20 -10.14 -13.20 -22.13
N THR A 21 -11.07 -12.63 -21.37
CA THR A 21 -12.42 -13.19 -21.16
C THR A 21 -13.34 -12.92 -22.33
N GLY A 22 -13.15 -11.81 -23.06
CA GLY A 22 -14.08 -11.34 -24.09
C GLY A 22 -15.42 -10.85 -23.53
N ALA A 23 -15.54 -10.70 -22.21
CA ALA A 23 -16.76 -10.24 -21.58
C ALA A 23 -16.91 -8.72 -21.77
N ASN A 24 -18.13 -8.28 -22.07
CA ASN A 24 -18.46 -6.85 -21.96
C ASN A 24 -18.44 -6.45 -20.49
N VAL A 25 -17.75 -5.37 -20.19
CA VAL A 25 -17.59 -4.86 -18.83
C VAL A 25 -17.69 -3.34 -18.83
N THR A 26 -18.39 -2.81 -17.83
CA THR A 26 -18.40 -1.42 -17.43
C THR A 26 -17.63 -1.28 -16.14
N LEU A 27 -16.58 -0.47 -16.18
CA LEU A 27 -15.77 -0.09 -15.03
C LEU A 27 -16.15 1.34 -14.61
N THR A 28 -16.44 1.55 -13.34
CA THR A 28 -16.77 2.86 -12.76
C THR A 28 -15.77 3.23 -11.67
N PHE A 29 -15.05 4.33 -11.86
CA PHE A 29 -14.23 4.93 -10.82
C PHE A 29 -15.12 5.77 -9.90
N CYS A 30 -14.99 5.58 -8.59
CA CYS A 30 -15.77 6.31 -7.59
C CYS A 30 -14.84 7.02 -6.59
N PRO A 31 -15.21 8.24 -6.13
CA PRO A 31 -14.52 8.89 -5.02
C PRO A 31 -14.50 7.97 -3.78
N ALA A 32 -13.42 8.01 -3.00
CA ALA A 32 -13.29 7.19 -1.81
C ALA A 32 -12.77 8.00 -0.60
N PRO A 33 -13.12 7.59 0.65
CA PRO A 33 -12.65 8.27 1.86
C PRO A 33 -11.13 8.26 2.03
N GLU A 34 -10.64 9.09 2.95
CA GLU A 34 -9.23 9.11 3.35
C GLU A 34 -8.76 7.72 3.83
N ASN A 35 -7.52 7.37 3.49
CA ASN A 35 -6.89 6.08 3.82
C ASN A 35 -7.64 4.85 3.29
N HIS A 36 -8.51 5.02 2.30
CA HIS A 36 -9.21 3.92 1.67
C HIS A 36 -8.27 3.10 0.76
N GLY A 37 -7.32 3.76 0.11
CA GLY A 37 -6.50 3.16 -0.94
C GLY A 37 -7.29 2.86 -2.21
N PHE A 38 -6.74 2.01 -3.06
CA PHE A 38 -7.42 1.48 -4.23
C PHE A 38 -8.09 0.15 -3.92
N LYS A 39 -9.38 0.01 -4.24
CA LYS A 39 -10.12 -1.25 -4.07
C LYS A 39 -11.02 -1.50 -5.26
N PHE A 40 -11.10 -2.75 -5.69
CA PHE A 40 -12.06 -3.19 -6.70
C PHE A 40 -13.34 -3.70 -6.03
N GLN A 41 -14.48 -3.56 -6.71
CA GLN A 41 -15.76 -4.09 -6.24
C GLN A 41 -16.53 -4.73 -7.39
N ARG A 42 -16.77 -6.04 -7.29
CA ARG A 42 -17.55 -6.80 -8.27
C ARG A 42 -19.04 -6.61 -8.02
N ILE A 43 -19.67 -5.70 -8.75
CA ILE A 43 -21.09 -5.33 -8.55
C ILE A 43 -22.05 -6.31 -9.20
N ASP A 44 -21.57 -7.19 -10.07
CA ASP A 44 -22.33 -8.25 -10.72
C ASP A 44 -22.51 -9.50 -9.82
N LEU A 45 -21.77 -9.58 -8.71
CA LEU A 45 -21.83 -10.70 -7.76
C LEU A 45 -22.66 -10.36 -6.51
N ASP A 46 -23.35 -11.36 -5.98
CA ASP A 46 -24.10 -11.24 -4.72
C ASP A 46 -23.20 -10.76 -3.59
N GLY A 47 -23.69 -9.77 -2.83
CA GLY A 47 -22.95 -9.16 -1.72
C GLY A 47 -21.91 -8.13 -2.14
N HIS A 48 -21.75 -7.86 -3.44
CA HIS A 48 -20.83 -6.88 -4.02
C HIS A 48 -19.42 -6.91 -3.39
N PRO A 49 -18.74 -8.07 -3.45
CA PRO A 49 -17.48 -8.28 -2.74
C PRO A 49 -16.42 -7.26 -3.16
N ILE A 50 -15.69 -6.77 -2.16
CA ILE A 50 -14.59 -5.82 -2.31
C ILE A 50 -13.27 -6.59 -2.29
N ILE A 51 -12.37 -6.22 -3.19
CA ILE A 51 -11.02 -6.78 -3.33
C ILE A 51 -10.02 -5.63 -3.18
N GLU A 52 -9.17 -5.70 -2.17
CA GLU A 52 -8.11 -4.70 -1.95
C GLU A 52 -7.03 -4.82 -3.03
N ALA A 53 -6.62 -3.70 -3.62
CA ALA A 53 -5.52 -3.64 -4.58
C ALA A 53 -4.18 -3.79 -3.85
N ASP A 54 -3.86 -5.02 -3.50
CA ASP A 54 -2.76 -5.39 -2.63
C ASP A 54 -1.99 -6.57 -3.25
N ALA A 55 -0.66 -6.49 -3.24
CA ALA A 55 0.21 -7.53 -3.81
C ALA A 55 -0.01 -8.91 -3.18
N ASP A 56 -0.44 -8.99 -1.92
CA ASP A 56 -0.75 -10.22 -1.22
C ASP A 56 -2.04 -10.89 -1.74
N ASN A 57 -2.93 -10.13 -2.37
CA ASN A 57 -4.13 -10.64 -3.02
C ASN A 57 -3.90 -11.07 -4.49
N VAL A 58 -2.67 -10.93 -5.02
CA VAL A 58 -2.36 -11.40 -6.38
C VAL A 58 -2.31 -12.92 -6.41
N THR A 59 -3.16 -13.51 -7.25
CA THR A 59 -3.29 -14.98 -7.38
C THR A 59 -2.84 -15.52 -8.73
N ASP A 60 -2.81 -14.70 -9.78
CA ASP A 60 -2.28 -15.09 -11.09
C ASP A 60 -1.55 -13.92 -11.75
N THR A 61 -0.48 -14.25 -12.47
CA THR A 61 0.37 -13.32 -13.24
C THR A 61 0.65 -13.85 -14.66
N SER A 62 -0.04 -14.90 -15.09
CA SER A 62 0.24 -15.60 -16.35
C SER A 62 -0.02 -14.76 -17.60
N ARG A 63 -1.02 -13.88 -17.55
CA ARG A 63 -1.53 -13.11 -18.70
C ARG A 63 -1.90 -11.67 -18.31
N GLY A 64 -1.27 -11.15 -17.27
CA GLY A 64 -1.70 -9.93 -16.58
C GLY A 64 -1.86 -10.20 -15.10
N THR A 65 -2.15 -9.16 -14.32
CA THR A 65 -2.23 -9.26 -12.86
C THR A 65 -3.67 -9.49 -12.41
N THR A 66 -3.91 -10.60 -11.72
CA THR A 66 -5.23 -10.97 -11.18
C THR A 66 -5.24 -10.91 -9.67
N LEU A 67 -6.20 -10.17 -9.11
CA LEU A 67 -6.45 -10.06 -7.68
C LEU A 67 -7.63 -10.95 -7.29
N THR A 68 -7.53 -11.65 -6.16
CA THR A 68 -8.62 -12.45 -5.60
C THR A 68 -8.74 -12.21 -4.10
N GLN A 69 -9.93 -11.87 -3.63
CA GLN A 69 -10.23 -11.72 -2.21
C GLN A 69 -11.74 -11.89 -1.99
N ASN A 70 -12.16 -12.30 -0.80
CA ASN A 70 -13.58 -12.35 -0.42
C ASN A 70 -14.47 -13.15 -1.41
N GLY A 71 -13.92 -14.19 -2.04
CA GLY A 71 -14.64 -15.06 -2.97
C GLY A 71 -14.82 -14.50 -4.38
N ALA A 72 -14.21 -13.36 -4.71
CA ALA A 72 -14.27 -12.75 -6.04
C ALA A 72 -12.88 -12.45 -6.59
N SER A 73 -12.80 -12.32 -7.93
CA SER A 73 -11.56 -12.03 -8.64
C SER A 73 -11.75 -10.92 -9.68
N VAL A 74 -10.67 -10.18 -9.94
CA VAL A 74 -10.56 -9.21 -11.04
C VAL A 74 -9.23 -9.40 -11.74
N SER A 75 -9.27 -9.62 -13.05
CA SER A 75 -8.09 -9.80 -13.89
C SER A 75 -7.71 -8.52 -14.65
N THR A 76 -6.44 -8.44 -15.07
CA THR A 76 -5.89 -7.39 -15.92
C THR A 76 -5.96 -6.01 -15.25
N VAL A 77 -5.57 -5.91 -13.98
CA VAL A 77 -5.72 -4.65 -13.20
C VAL A 77 -4.66 -3.60 -13.53
N GLU A 78 -3.53 -4.01 -14.10
CA GLU A 78 -2.30 -3.23 -14.27
C GLU A 78 -2.51 -1.87 -14.97
N HIS A 79 -3.27 -1.80 -16.07
CA HIS A 79 -3.45 -0.54 -16.81
C HIS A 79 -4.34 0.45 -16.06
N VAL A 80 -5.34 -0.07 -15.35
CA VAL A 80 -6.20 0.73 -14.47
C VAL A 80 -5.37 1.25 -13.30
N MET A 81 -4.59 0.39 -12.64
CA MET A 81 -3.72 0.79 -11.53
C MET A 81 -2.66 1.81 -11.97
N ALA A 82 -2.06 1.63 -13.14
CA ALA A 82 -1.10 2.57 -13.70
C ALA A 82 -1.74 3.94 -13.97
N SER A 83 -2.98 3.98 -14.46
CA SER A 83 -3.71 5.24 -14.66
C SER A 83 -3.95 5.99 -13.34
N LEU A 84 -4.29 5.29 -12.26
CA LEU A 84 -4.55 5.90 -10.96
C LEU A 84 -3.28 6.50 -10.35
N VAL A 85 -2.16 5.75 -10.38
CA VAL A 85 -0.86 6.24 -9.91
C VAL A 85 -0.34 7.37 -10.79
N GLY A 86 -0.47 7.22 -12.11
CA GLY A 86 -0.09 8.23 -13.10
C GLY A 86 -0.83 9.56 -12.96
N MET A 87 -2.07 9.51 -12.46
CA MET A 87 -2.90 10.67 -12.15
C MET A 87 -2.75 11.17 -10.71
N ASP A 88 -1.76 10.65 -9.98
CA ASP A 88 -1.41 11.09 -8.62
C ASP A 88 -2.56 10.94 -7.61
N LEU A 89 -3.36 9.88 -7.72
CA LEU A 89 -4.47 9.56 -6.82
C LEU A 89 -4.05 8.65 -5.67
N ASP A 90 -4.79 8.69 -4.55
CA ASP A 90 -4.56 7.82 -3.38
C ASP A 90 -5.76 6.90 -3.11
N ASN A 91 -6.97 7.45 -3.23
CA ASN A 91 -8.18 6.80 -2.76
C ASN A 91 -9.22 6.73 -3.88
N VAL A 92 -9.49 5.53 -4.40
CA VAL A 92 -10.52 5.30 -5.42
C VAL A 92 -11.16 3.93 -5.22
N LEU A 93 -12.48 3.86 -5.32
CA LEU A 93 -13.21 2.60 -5.41
C LEU A 93 -13.51 2.32 -6.89
N ILE A 94 -13.09 1.17 -7.39
CA ILE A 94 -13.24 0.74 -8.79
C ILE A 94 -14.33 -0.32 -8.85
N LYS A 95 -15.54 0.06 -9.26
CA LYS A 95 -16.65 -0.88 -9.46
C LYS A 95 -16.56 -1.49 -10.86
N LEU A 96 -16.89 -2.76 -11.01
CA LEU A 96 -17.02 -3.40 -12.32
C LEU A 96 -18.07 -4.50 -12.30
N ASP A 97 -18.78 -4.64 -13.42
CA ASP A 97 -19.85 -5.63 -13.64
C ASP A 97 -19.36 -6.88 -14.41
N GLY A 98 -18.06 -7.13 -14.38
CA GLY A 98 -17.41 -8.24 -15.08
C GLY A 98 -16.14 -8.72 -14.39
N PRO A 99 -15.60 -9.89 -14.81
CA PRO A 99 -14.46 -10.52 -14.15
C PRO A 99 -13.08 -9.94 -14.51
N GLU A 100 -13.02 -9.07 -15.51
CA GLU A 100 -11.79 -8.50 -16.07
C GLU A 100 -12.01 -7.01 -16.34
N THR A 101 -10.98 -6.19 -16.19
CA THR A 101 -11.08 -4.77 -16.59
C THR A 101 -11.22 -4.64 -18.11
N PRO A 102 -11.85 -3.58 -18.64
CA PRO A 102 -11.93 -3.39 -20.08
C PRO A 102 -10.54 -3.07 -20.64
N ILE A 103 -10.14 -3.71 -21.75
CA ILE A 103 -8.82 -3.49 -22.35
C ILE A 103 -8.68 -2.14 -23.05
N MET A 104 -9.81 -1.52 -23.41
CA MET A 104 -9.84 -0.25 -24.14
C MET A 104 -9.01 -0.35 -25.44
N ASP A 105 -8.06 0.56 -25.68
CA ASP A 105 -7.11 0.51 -26.80
C ASP A 105 -5.83 -0.28 -26.50
N GLY A 106 -5.76 -0.95 -25.34
CA GLY A 106 -4.58 -1.65 -24.85
C GLY A 106 -3.59 -0.79 -24.08
N SER A 107 -3.92 0.48 -23.81
CA SER A 107 -3.12 1.40 -23.00
C SER A 107 -3.94 2.02 -21.86
N SER A 108 -3.32 2.87 -21.03
CA SER A 108 -3.99 3.56 -19.94
C SER A 108 -4.63 4.90 -20.36
N ILE A 109 -4.44 5.37 -21.61
CA ILE A 109 -4.78 6.75 -21.99
C ILE A 109 -6.27 7.06 -21.84
N GLN A 110 -7.14 6.12 -22.22
CA GLN A 110 -8.59 6.33 -22.12
C GLN A 110 -9.06 6.41 -20.66
N PHE A 111 -8.41 5.70 -19.73
CA PHE A 111 -8.67 5.88 -18.30
C PHE A 111 -8.13 7.22 -17.79
N VAL A 112 -6.93 7.61 -18.22
CA VAL A 112 -6.32 8.89 -17.86
C VAL A 112 -7.17 10.07 -18.31
N ASP A 113 -7.69 10.04 -19.53
CA ASP A 113 -8.54 11.10 -20.08
C ASP A 113 -9.84 11.25 -19.28
N LEU A 114 -10.48 10.14 -18.88
CA LEU A 114 -11.67 10.16 -18.01
C LEU A 114 -11.37 10.71 -16.61
N LEU A 115 -10.24 10.33 -16.02
CA LEU A 115 -9.81 10.81 -14.70
C LEU A 115 -9.46 12.31 -14.74
N GLU A 116 -8.88 12.78 -15.84
CA GLU A 116 -8.60 14.21 -16.05
C GLU A 116 -9.89 15.01 -16.23
N GLU A 117 -10.85 14.51 -17.02
CA GLU A 117 -12.14 15.14 -17.24
C GLU A 117 -12.91 15.35 -15.93
N VAL A 118 -12.96 14.32 -15.08
CA VAL A 118 -13.58 14.42 -13.75
C VAL A 118 -12.79 15.32 -12.80
N GLY A 119 -11.46 15.28 -12.90
CA GLY A 119 -10.55 16.00 -12.02
C GLY A 119 -10.51 15.48 -10.59
N THR A 120 -9.58 16.02 -9.81
CA THR A 120 -9.25 15.52 -8.47
C THR A 120 -9.61 16.50 -7.37
N VAL A 121 -9.74 15.99 -6.14
CA VAL A 121 -9.94 16.77 -4.91
C VAL A 121 -8.97 16.30 -3.85
N GLU A 122 -8.33 17.25 -3.18
CA GLU A 122 -7.48 16.99 -2.01
C GLU A 122 -8.34 16.68 -0.79
N GLN A 123 -7.86 15.76 0.04
CA GLN A 123 -8.46 15.36 1.29
C GLN A 123 -7.66 15.93 2.48
N ASN A 124 -8.20 15.86 3.69
CA ASN A 124 -7.53 16.43 4.87
C ASN A 124 -6.37 15.55 5.36
N ALA A 125 -6.36 14.26 5.06
CA ALA A 125 -5.28 13.36 5.43
C ALA A 125 -3.98 13.68 4.66
N ASP A 126 -2.85 13.55 5.36
CA ASP A 126 -1.52 13.60 4.73
C ASP A 126 -1.27 12.29 3.95
N ARG A 127 -0.60 12.39 2.80
CA ARG A 127 -0.12 11.25 2.03
C ARG A 127 1.10 10.64 2.72
N GLU A 128 1.05 9.34 2.96
CA GLU A 128 2.22 8.57 3.40
C GLU A 128 3.08 8.16 2.20
N TYR A 129 4.39 8.34 2.33
CA TYR A 129 5.37 7.85 1.38
C TYR A 129 6.27 6.81 2.06
N PHE A 130 6.66 5.79 1.31
CA PHE A 130 7.79 4.95 1.65
C PHE A 130 9.03 5.43 0.89
N THR A 131 9.92 6.12 1.58
CA THR A 131 11.26 6.43 1.07
C THR A 131 12.14 5.21 1.15
N ILE A 132 12.68 4.76 0.01
CA ILE A 132 13.60 3.64 -0.10
C ILE A 132 14.86 3.94 0.74
N PRO A 133 15.10 3.22 1.85
CA PRO A 133 16.16 3.58 2.79
C PRO A 133 17.55 3.07 2.38
N HIS A 134 17.58 2.01 1.58
CA HIS A 134 18.77 1.37 1.01
C HIS A 134 18.35 0.57 -0.23
N ASN A 135 19.31 0.09 -1.02
CA ASN A 135 19.01 -0.67 -2.22
C ASN A 135 18.22 -1.95 -1.87
N ILE A 136 17.05 -2.12 -2.50
CA ILE A 136 16.25 -3.34 -2.45
C ILE A 136 16.34 -3.99 -3.82
N THR A 137 16.94 -5.17 -3.90
CA THR A 137 17.13 -5.89 -5.17
C THR A 137 16.23 -7.11 -5.27
N TYR A 138 15.88 -7.52 -6.48
CA TYR A 138 15.23 -8.79 -6.79
C TYR A 138 15.76 -9.30 -8.12
N THR A 139 16.09 -10.58 -8.18
CA THR A 139 16.72 -11.20 -9.35
C THR A 139 16.13 -12.58 -9.60
N GLU A 140 15.94 -12.92 -10.88
CA GLU A 140 15.63 -14.27 -11.33
C GLU A 140 16.65 -14.67 -12.42
N GLU A 141 17.64 -15.50 -12.07
CA GLU A 141 18.75 -15.83 -12.97
C GLU A 141 18.27 -16.52 -14.26
N ASP A 142 17.35 -17.48 -14.15
CA ASP A 142 16.85 -18.27 -15.29
C ASP A 142 16.17 -17.40 -16.35
N ARG A 143 15.44 -16.37 -15.91
CA ARG A 143 14.73 -15.41 -16.78
C ARG A 143 15.54 -14.13 -17.01
N LYS A 144 16.74 -14.04 -16.42
CA LYS A 144 17.64 -12.88 -16.43
C LYS A 144 16.94 -11.59 -16.03
N VAL A 145 16.02 -11.68 -15.07
CA VAL A 145 15.28 -10.54 -14.54
C VAL A 145 16.09 -9.90 -13.44
N GLU A 146 16.20 -8.58 -13.47
CA GLU A 146 16.83 -7.80 -12.40
C GLU A 146 15.99 -6.57 -12.11
N ILE A 147 15.59 -6.37 -10.85
CA ILE A 147 14.86 -5.20 -10.40
C ILE A 147 15.57 -4.64 -9.17
N VAL A 148 15.80 -3.32 -9.15
CA VAL A 148 16.40 -2.63 -8.01
C VAL A 148 15.65 -1.35 -7.71
N ALA A 149 15.33 -1.13 -6.44
CA ALA A 149 14.88 0.15 -5.91
C ALA A 149 16.03 0.80 -5.15
N MET A 150 16.37 2.02 -5.51
CA MET A 150 17.47 2.79 -4.91
C MET A 150 16.94 4.03 -4.19
N PRO A 151 17.61 4.49 -3.12
CA PRO A 151 17.26 5.74 -2.44
C PRO A 151 17.24 6.94 -3.39
N LEU A 152 16.11 7.64 -3.43
CA LEU A 152 15.92 8.90 -4.14
C LEU A 152 14.76 9.65 -3.45
N ASP A 153 14.86 10.96 -3.28
CA ASP A 153 13.77 11.78 -2.72
C ASP A 153 12.78 12.24 -3.81
N ASP A 154 12.50 11.36 -4.76
CA ASP A 154 11.51 11.54 -5.83
C ASP A 154 11.06 10.17 -6.36
N TYR A 155 10.06 10.14 -7.23
CA TYR A 155 9.49 8.91 -7.79
C TYR A 155 9.91 8.71 -9.25
N ARG A 156 10.95 7.88 -9.45
CA ARG A 156 11.59 7.66 -10.75
C ARG A 156 11.52 6.21 -11.17
N PHE A 157 11.27 5.97 -12.46
CA PHE A 157 11.27 4.63 -13.02
C PHE A 157 12.11 4.50 -14.28
N THR A 158 12.72 3.33 -14.46
CA THR A 158 13.41 2.96 -15.69
C THR A 158 13.17 1.48 -15.96
N CYS A 159 12.77 1.16 -17.18
CA CYS A 159 12.55 -0.19 -17.66
C CYS A 159 13.41 -0.44 -18.90
N MET A 160 14.12 -1.55 -18.91
CA MET A 160 14.78 -2.10 -20.09
C MET A 160 14.09 -3.41 -20.44
N ILE A 161 13.76 -3.59 -21.71
CA ILE A 161 13.28 -4.85 -22.25
C ILE A 161 14.31 -5.43 -23.22
N ASP A 162 14.40 -6.74 -23.24
CA ASP A 162 15.22 -7.50 -24.17
C ASP A 162 14.58 -8.87 -24.37
N TYR A 163 14.01 -9.07 -25.55
CA TYR A 163 13.28 -10.29 -25.91
C TYR A 163 14.13 -11.26 -26.75
N ASN A 164 15.42 -10.95 -26.96
CA ASN A 164 16.29 -11.72 -27.86
C ASN A 164 15.66 -11.96 -29.25
N SER A 165 14.87 -10.98 -29.72
CA SER A 165 14.18 -11.02 -31.00
C SER A 165 14.97 -10.23 -32.05
N PRO A 166 15.09 -10.74 -33.29
CA PRO A 166 15.73 -9.98 -34.38
C PRO A 166 14.92 -8.73 -34.77
N VAL A 167 13.64 -8.69 -34.39
CA VAL A 167 12.72 -7.60 -34.71
C VAL A 167 12.55 -6.64 -33.55
N LEU A 168 12.36 -7.17 -32.34
CA LEU A 168 12.32 -6.35 -31.12
C LEU A 168 13.65 -6.45 -30.37
N GLY A 169 14.59 -5.59 -30.79
CA GLY A 169 15.88 -5.42 -30.11
C GLY A 169 15.72 -4.83 -28.70
N SER A 170 16.85 -4.69 -28.00
CA SER A 170 16.84 -4.11 -26.64
C SER A 170 16.36 -2.65 -26.67
N GLN A 171 15.38 -2.35 -25.82
CA GLN A 171 14.80 -1.01 -25.71
C GLN A 171 14.78 -0.56 -24.25
N HIS A 172 14.80 0.76 -24.04
CA HIS A 172 14.68 1.36 -22.72
C HIS A 172 13.58 2.43 -22.72
N ALA A 173 12.94 2.59 -21.58
CA ALA A 173 12.01 3.68 -21.28
C ALA A 173 12.20 4.12 -19.83
N GLY A 174 11.91 5.38 -19.54
CA GLY A 174 11.99 5.90 -18.18
C GLY A 174 11.22 7.20 -18.03
N ILE A 175 10.84 7.48 -16.79
CA ILE A 175 10.27 8.76 -16.36
C ILE A 175 11.03 9.24 -15.14
N ASN A 176 11.32 10.54 -15.07
CA ASN A 176 12.03 11.12 -13.93
C ASN A 176 11.12 11.44 -12.75
N THR A 177 9.85 11.69 -13.05
CA THR A 177 8.77 11.98 -12.11
C THR A 177 7.47 11.40 -12.64
N ILE A 178 6.53 11.06 -11.74
CA ILE A 178 5.24 10.50 -12.12
C ILE A 178 4.39 11.45 -12.98
N ALA A 179 4.63 12.76 -12.89
CA ALA A 179 3.94 13.76 -13.70
C ALA A 179 4.20 13.60 -15.22
N GLU A 180 5.27 12.90 -15.62
CA GLU A 180 5.56 12.58 -17.01
C GLU A 180 4.68 11.44 -17.56
N PHE A 181 4.02 10.66 -16.69
CA PHE A 181 3.28 9.44 -17.07
C PHE A 181 2.26 9.68 -18.17
N LYS A 182 1.39 10.69 -18.04
CA LYS A 182 0.36 11.00 -19.04
C LYS A 182 0.96 11.22 -20.43
N LYS A 183 1.99 12.07 -20.51
CA LYS A 183 2.59 12.50 -21.77
C LYS A 183 3.44 11.41 -22.41
N GLU A 184 4.19 10.68 -21.60
CA GLU A 184 5.24 9.79 -22.08
C GLU A 184 4.80 8.33 -22.13
N ILE A 185 3.89 7.89 -21.25
CA ILE A 185 3.67 6.46 -20.99
C ILE A 185 2.21 6.04 -21.20
N ALA A 186 1.24 6.85 -20.79
CA ALA A 186 -0.17 6.44 -20.72
C ALA A 186 -0.75 5.90 -22.03
N SER A 187 -0.30 6.42 -23.18
CA SER A 187 -0.75 6.01 -24.51
C SER A 187 0.00 4.82 -25.11
N CYS A 188 0.93 4.19 -24.38
CA CYS A 188 1.69 3.07 -24.93
C CYS A 188 0.90 1.76 -24.79
N ARG A 189 0.57 1.15 -25.93
CA ARG A 189 -0.33 -0.02 -25.97
C ARG A 189 0.41 -1.33 -25.72
N THR A 190 -0.37 -2.31 -25.28
CA THR A 190 0.10 -3.68 -25.10
C THR A 190 0.53 -4.30 -26.42
N PHE A 191 1.35 -5.33 -26.32
CA PHE A 191 1.92 -6.01 -27.46
C PHE A 191 2.08 -7.50 -27.20
N CYS A 192 2.07 -8.27 -28.27
CA CYS A 192 2.35 -9.70 -28.24
C CYS A 192 3.17 -10.11 -29.46
N PHE A 193 3.87 -11.24 -29.36
CA PHE A 193 4.49 -11.84 -30.54
C PHE A 193 3.48 -12.65 -31.34
N LEU A 194 3.68 -12.72 -32.66
CA LEU A 194 2.75 -13.40 -33.55
C LEU A 194 2.60 -14.90 -33.22
N HIS A 195 3.69 -15.58 -32.88
CA HIS A 195 3.65 -16.99 -32.49
C HIS A 195 2.85 -17.21 -31.19
N GLU A 196 2.92 -16.27 -30.24
CA GLU A 196 2.12 -16.31 -29.01
C GLU A 196 0.65 -16.10 -29.30
N LEU A 197 0.33 -15.18 -30.21
CA LEU A 197 -1.04 -14.91 -30.64
C LEU A 197 -1.69 -16.15 -31.26
N GLU A 198 -1.00 -16.83 -32.17
CA GLU A 198 -1.48 -18.07 -32.80
C GLU A 198 -1.71 -19.20 -31.78
N TYR A 199 -0.76 -19.36 -30.84
CA TYR A 199 -0.90 -20.31 -29.74
C TYR A 199 -2.13 -19.99 -28.88
N GLN A 200 -2.34 -18.73 -28.53
CA GLN A 200 -3.44 -18.31 -27.68
C GLN A 200 -4.79 -18.49 -28.38
N LEU A 201 -4.90 -18.11 -29.66
CA LEU A 201 -6.11 -18.30 -30.46
C LEU A 201 -6.47 -19.78 -30.61
N SER A 202 -5.50 -20.65 -30.89
CA SER A 202 -5.73 -22.10 -31.03
C SER A 202 -6.19 -22.78 -29.72
N HIS A 203 -5.96 -22.14 -28.57
CA HIS A 203 -6.40 -22.61 -27.26
C HIS A 203 -7.62 -21.85 -26.71
N ASN A 204 -8.35 -21.10 -27.56
CA ASN A 204 -9.49 -20.27 -27.18
C ASN A 204 -9.19 -19.23 -26.07
N LEU A 205 -7.96 -18.70 -26.06
CA LEU A 205 -7.51 -17.62 -25.19
C LEU A 205 -7.54 -16.28 -25.96
N ILE A 206 -7.53 -15.15 -25.24
CA ILE A 206 -7.62 -13.79 -25.81
C ILE A 206 -8.94 -13.57 -26.61
N LYS A 207 -10.08 -13.81 -25.96
CA LYS A 207 -11.39 -13.70 -26.63
C LYS A 207 -11.80 -12.27 -26.99
N GLY A 208 -11.22 -11.26 -26.32
CA GLY A 208 -11.45 -9.84 -26.59
C GLY A 208 -10.27 -9.15 -27.28
N GLY A 209 -9.21 -9.88 -27.65
CA GLY A 209 -8.11 -9.29 -28.39
C GLY A 209 -8.53 -9.02 -29.82
N ASP A 210 -8.21 -7.82 -30.27
CA ASP A 210 -8.43 -7.39 -31.64
C ASP A 210 -7.18 -6.63 -32.10
N LEU A 211 -6.99 -6.54 -33.40
CA LEU A 211 -5.90 -5.81 -34.01
C LEU A 211 -5.92 -4.30 -33.72
N ASN A 212 -6.97 -3.79 -33.08
CA ASN A 212 -7.08 -2.39 -32.64
C ASN A 212 -6.58 -2.16 -31.20
N ASN A 213 -6.36 -3.21 -30.40
CA ASN A 213 -6.01 -3.09 -28.99
C ASN A 213 -4.65 -3.71 -28.61
N ALA A 214 -3.92 -4.32 -29.54
CA ALA A 214 -2.58 -4.83 -29.30
C ALA A 214 -1.66 -4.71 -30.52
N ILE A 215 -0.42 -4.32 -30.28
CA ILE A 215 0.64 -4.33 -31.30
C ILE A 215 1.11 -5.77 -31.50
N VAL A 216 1.08 -6.26 -32.74
CA VAL A 216 1.51 -7.63 -33.05
C VAL A 216 2.90 -7.61 -33.68
N ILE A 217 3.87 -8.15 -32.97
CA ILE A 217 5.27 -8.22 -33.41
C ILE A 217 5.48 -9.51 -34.18
N VAL A 218 6.01 -9.40 -35.39
CA VAL A 218 6.21 -10.50 -36.32
C VAL A 218 7.65 -11.00 -36.19
N ASP A 219 7.85 -12.06 -35.42
CA ASP A 219 9.18 -12.61 -35.11
C ASP A 219 9.52 -13.90 -35.87
N LYS A 220 8.64 -14.32 -36.77
CA LYS A 220 8.84 -15.43 -37.72
C LYS A 220 8.54 -14.96 -39.14
N GLU A 221 9.05 -15.69 -40.14
CA GLU A 221 8.59 -15.49 -41.52
C GLU A 221 7.10 -15.88 -41.63
N VAL A 222 6.32 -15.02 -42.28
CA VAL A 222 4.87 -15.21 -42.44
C VAL A 222 4.52 -15.36 -43.91
N THR A 223 3.79 -16.41 -44.23
CA THR A 223 3.31 -16.69 -45.58
C THR A 223 2.07 -15.85 -45.93
N LYS A 224 1.80 -15.66 -47.23
CA LYS A 224 0.59 -14.96 -47.70
C LYS A 224 -0.71 -15.66 -47.31
N ASP A 225 -0.68 -16.97 -47.05
CA ASP A 225 -1.85 -17.72 -46.60
C ASP A 225 -2.11 -17.53 -45.11
N GLU A 226 -1.06 -17.47 -44.27
CA GLU A 226 -1.17 -17.10 -42.85
C GLU A 226 -1.71 -15.67 -42.68
N LEU A 227 -1.19 -14.69 -43.44
CA LEU A 227 -1.73 -13.32 -43.43
C LEU A 227 -3.21 -13.28 -43.82
N ARG A 228 -3.62 -14.05 -44.82
CA ARG A 228 -5.04 -14.18 -45.22
C ARG A 228 -5.88 -14.85 -44.14
N HIS A 229 -5.32 -15.79 -43.39
CA HIS A 229 -6.01 -16.43 -42.27
C HIS A 229 -6.22 -15.44 -41.12
N LEU A 230 -5.18 -14.71 -40.71
CA LEU A 230 -5.26 -13.65 -39.70
C LEU A 230 -6.26 -12.57 -40.13
N ALA A 231 -6.26 -12.17 -41.40
CA ALA A 231 -7.18 -11.18 -41.94
C ALA A 231 -8.64 -11.62 -41.77
N LYS A 232 -8.94 -12.89 -42.03
CA LYS A 232 -10.28 -13.46 -41.79
C LYS A 232 -10.63 -13.52 -40.30
N LEU A 233 -9.68 -13.95 -39.45
CA LEU A 233 -9.90 -14.09 -38.00
C LEU A 233 -10.24 -12.75 -37.35
N PHE A 234 -9.53 -11.69 -37.70
CA PHE A 234 -9.72 -10.35 -37.16
C PHE A 234 -10.63 -9.46 -38.03
N ASN A 235 -11.34 -10.04 -38.99
CA ASN A 235 -12.28 -9.33 -39.88
C ASN A 235 -11.68 -8.06 -40.56
N ARG A 236 -10.44 -8.16 -41.03
CA ARG A 236 -9.69 -7.12 -41.75
C ARG A 236 -9.39 -7.58 -43.18
N LYS A 237 -9.25 -6.64 -44.12
CA LYS A 237 -9.03 -6.96 -45.55
C LYS A 237 -7.55 -6.86 -45.97
N ASP A 238 -6.73 -6.20 -45.17
CA ASP A 238 -5.43 -5.66 -45.54
C ASP A 238 -4.39 -5.83 -44.42
N ILE A 239 -4.20 -7.08 -43.95
CA ILE A 239 -3.09 -7.41 -43.04
C ILE A 239 -1.82 -7.71 -43.84
N ASP A 240 -0.75 -7.00 -43.51
CA ASP A 240 0.59 -7.20 -44.04
C ASP A 240 1.64 -6.94 -42.95
N VAL A 241 2.89 -7.32 -43.20
CA VAL A 241 4.02 -7.05 -42.30
C VAL A 241 4.67 -5.73 -42.70
N ALA A 242 4.62 -4.75 -41.80
CA ALA A 242 5.28 -3.47 -41.99
C ALA A 242 6.82 -3.64 -41.95
N PRO A 243 7.60 -2.77 -42.59
CA PRO A 243 9.07 -2.89 -42.64
C PRO A 243 9.76 -2.95 -41.27
N GLN A 244 9.09 -2.47 -40.22
CA GLN A 244 9.55 -2.50 -38.84
C GLN A 244 9.35 -3.88 -38.17
N GLY A 245 8.83 -4.87 -38.89
CA GLY A 245 8.57 -6.22 -38.38
C GLY A 245 7.36 -6.31 -37.45
N ILE A 246 6.41 -5.38 -37.57
CA ILE A 246 5.10 -5.46 -36.89
C ILE A 246 4.02 -5.67 -37.95
N LEU A 247 2.88 -6.21 -37.56
CA LEU A 247 1.72 -6.18 -38.45
C LEU A 247 1.33 -4.71 -38.71
N ASN A 248 0.87 -4.42 -39.92
CA ASN A 248 0.38 -3.10 -40.32
C ASN A 248 -0.98 -2.75 -39.70
N ASN A 249 -1.41 -3.46 -38.65
CA ASN A 249 -2.68 -3.22 -38.00
C ASN A 249 -2.73 -1.87 -37.28
N MET A 250 -1.59 -1.36 -36.85
CA MET A 250 -1.45 -0.08 -36.15
C MET A 250 -0.07 0.53 -36.39
N GLU A 251 0.01 1.86 -36.46
CA GLU A 251 1.28 2.58 -36.38
C GLU A 251 1.72 2.71 -34.92
N LEU A 252 3.02 2.60 -34.66
CA LEU A 252 3.59 2.85 -33.34
C LEU A 252 3.46 4.33 -32.98
N ARG A 253 2.96 4.62 -31.77
CA ARG A 253 2.90 5.96 -31.19
C ARG A 253 4.29 6.45 -30.78
N TYR A 254 5.18 5.52 -30.43
CA TYR A 254 6.58 5.76 -30.11
C TYR A 254 7.45 4.65 -30.69
N GLN A 255 8.68 4.98 -31.09
CA GLN A 255 9.65 3.98 -31.58
C GLN A 255 9.94 2.88 -30.53
N ASN A 256 9.92 3.24 -29.25
CA ASN A 256 10.10 2.34 -28.11
C ASN A 256 8.79 2.07 -27.34
N GLU A 257 7.63 2.09 -28.01
CA GLU A 257 6.31 1.85 -27.40
C GLU A 257 6.27 0.55 -26.56
N PRO A 258 6.85 -0.60 -26.98
CA PRO A 258 6.90 -1.81 -26.15
C PRO A 258 7.61 -1.62 -24.81
N ALA A 259 8.75 -0.93 -24.77
CA ALA A 259 9.46 -0.64 -23.53
C ALA A 259 8.68 0.30 -22.61
N ARG A 260 8.01 1.31 -23.21
CA ARG A 260 7.14 2.24 -22.47
C ARG A 260 5.90 1.54 -21.92
N HIS A 261 5.34 0.57 -22.65
CA HIS A 261 4.26 -0.26 -22.14
C HIS A 261 4.71 -1.14 -20.97
N LYS A 262 5.90 -1.73 -21.02
CA LYS A 262 6.43 -2.46 -19.84
C LYS A 262 6.71 -1.57 -18.65
N LEU A 263 7.05 -0.30 -18.88
CA LEU A 263 7.10 0.70 -17.82
C LEU A 263 5.71 1.00 -17.24
N LEU A 264 4.68 1.09 -18.07
CA LEU A 264 3.27 1.24 -17.67
C LEU A 264 2.84 0.05 -16.79
N ASP A 265 3.04 -1.19 -17.26
CA ASP A 265 2.73 -2.41 -16.51
C ASP A 265 3.43 -2.41 -15.14
N MET A 266 4.72 -2.06 -15.11
CA MET A 266 5.50 -2.01 -13.87
C MET A 266 4.97 -0.97 -12.88
N ILE A 267 4.55 0.22 -13.35
CA ILE A 267 3.92 1.24 -12.49
C ILE A 267 2.60 0.70 -11.92
N GLY A 268 1.79 0.03 -12.74
CA GLY A 268 0.52 -0.56 -12.32
C GLY A 268 0.70 -1.67 -11.29
N ASP A 269 1.62 -2.61 -11.52
CA ASP A 269 1.90 -3.71 -10.59
C ASP A 269 2.49 -3.21 -9.26
N LEU A 270 3.37 -2.20 -9.31
CA LEU A 270 3.97 -1.63 -8.09
C LEU A 270 3.00 -0.74 -7.30
N ALA A 271 1.89 -0.30 -7.90
CA ALA A 271 0.78 0.32 -7.16
C ALA A 271 0.23 -0.60 -6.07
N LEU A 272 0.32 -1.93 -6.26
CA LEU A 272 -0.13 -2.96 -5.32
C LEU A 272 0.73 -3.06 -4.05
N VAL A 273 1.81 -2.27 -3.94
CA VAL A 273 2.50 -2.06 -2.67
C VAL A 273 1.57 -1.39 -1.64
N GLY A 274 0.58 -0.61 -2.10
CA GLY A 274 -0.39 0.08 -1.25
C GLY A 274 0.11 1.37 -0.62
N MET A 275 1.23 1.92 -1.11
CA MET A 275 1.81 3.19 -0.66
C MET A 275 2.64 3.82 -1.77
N HIS A 276 2.63 5.17 -1.87
CA HIS A 276 3.52 5.88 -2.78
C HIS A 276 4.98 5.68 -2.41
N LEU A 277 5.83 5.46 -3.41
CA LEU A 277 7.25 5.22 -3.21
C LEU A 277 8.05 6.49 -3.52
N LYS A 278 9.12 6.70 -2.75
CA LYS A 278 10.20 7.64 -3.09
C LYS A 278 11.48 6.86 -3.27
N GLY A 279 11.94 6.80 -4.51
CA GLY A 279 13.05 5.97 -4.93
C GLY A 279 13.17 5.93 -6.45
N HIS A 280 14.32 5.47 -6.92
CA HIS A 280 14.52 5.11 -8.33
C HIS A 280 14.38 3.60 -8.48
N ILE A 281 13.35 3.17 -9.21
CA ILE A 281 13.15 1.76 -9.55
C ILE A 281 13.66 1.52 -10.97
N MET A 282 14.64 0.64 -11.09
CA MET A 282 15.20 0.17 -12.36
C MET A 282 14.88 -1.31 -12.53
N ALA A 283 14.38 -1.68 -13.71
CA ALA A 283 14.11 -3.06 -14.05
C ALA A 283 14.69 -3.43 -15.42
N ALA A 284 15.30 -4.61 -15.50
CA ALA A 284 15.72 -5.26 -16.73
C ALA A 284 14.89 -6.53 -16.94
N ARG A 285 14.25 -6.62 -18.10
CA ARG A 285 13.31 -7.69 -18.49
C ARG A 285 12.19 -7.92 -17.46
N PRO A 286 11.49 -6.87 -16.96
CA PRO A 286 10.40 -7.08 -16.02
C PRO A 286 9.21 -7.79 -16.66
N GLY A 287 8.37 -8.34 -15.79
CA GLY A 287 7.04 -8.87 -16.10
C GLY A 287 6.22 -8.99 -14.83
N HIS A 288 4.91 -9.23 -14.94
CA HIS A 288 3.98 -9.17 -13.81
C HIS A 288 4.42 -10.02 -12.61
N ALA A 289 4.87 -11.27 -12.86
CA ALA A 289 5.37 -12.15 -11.80
C ALA A 289 6.52 -11.51 -10.98
N ALA A 290 7.52 -10.97 -11.69
CA ALA A 290 8.68 -10.33 -11.07
C ALA A 290 8.31 -9.00 -10.40
N ASN A 291 7.44 -8.20 -11.03
CA ASN A 291 6.96 -6.93 -10.49
C ASN A 291 6.21 -7.17 -9.17
N VAL A 292 5.32 -8.15 -9.12
CA VAL A 292 4.55 -8.51 -7.92
C VAL A 292 5.46 -9.09 -6.84
N ALA A 293 6.41 -9.95 -7.20
CA ALA A 293 7.40 -10.46 -6.24
C ALA A 293 8.23 -9.32 -5.64
N PHE A 294 8.61 -8.34 -6.46
CA PHE A 294 9.31 -7.15 -6.00
C PHE A 294 8.43 -6.25 -5.12
N ALA A 295 7.15 -6.06 -5.48
CA ALA A 295 6.16 -5.33 -4.68
C ALA A 295 6.05 -5.95 -3.28
N LYS A 296 5.94 -7.29 -3.17
CA LYS A 296 5.94 -8.01 -1.89
C LYS A 296 7.21 -7.77 -1.08
N LYS A 297 8.38 -7.71 -1.75
CA LYS A 297 9.66 -7.40 -1.10
C LYS A 297 9.70 -5.98 -0.54
N ILE A 298 9.18 -5.00 -1.28
CA ILE A 298 9.01 -3.61 -0.80
C ILE A 298 8.05 -3.56 0.38
N LYS A 299 6.89 -4.24 0.31
CA LYS A 299 5.95 -4.32 1.45
C LYS A 299 6.60 -4.89 2.71
N ALA A 300 7.40 -5.94 2.57
CA ALA A 300 8.15 -6.50 3.69
C ALA A 300 9.14 -5.48 4.28
N ALA A 301 9.81 -4.68 3.44
CA ALA A 301 10.68 -3.59 3.89
C ALA A 301 9.88 -2.48 4.60
N ILE A 302 8.72 -2.08 4.08
CA ILE A 302 7.80 -1.12 4.74
C ILE A 302 7.46 -1.60 6.15
N LYS A 303 7.05 -2.87 6.29
CA LYS A 303 6.71 -3.47 7.58
C LYS A 303 7.90 -3.47 8.54
N LYS A 304 9.10 -3.80 8.06
CA LYS A 304 10.33 -3.79 8.86
C LYS A 304 10.69 -2.38 9.34
N GLU A 305 10.58 -1.37 8.48
CA GLU A 305 10.87 0.03 8.86
C GLU A 305 9.80 0.62 9.79
N LYS A 306 8.51 0.30 9.59
CA LYS A 306 7.44 0.65 10.54
C LYS A 306 7.72 0.04 11.92
N ASN A 307 8.17 -1.22 11.97
CA ASN A 307 8.58 -1.85 13.23
C ASN A 307 9.79 -1.14 13.84
N LYS A 308 10.86 -0.83 13.09
CA LYS A 308 12.02 -0.08 13.63
C LYS A 308 11.65 1.27 14.24
N LYS A 309 10.70 2.02 13.65
CA LYS A 309 10.21 3.28 14.24
C LYS A 309 9.53 3.09 15.60
N ILE A 310 8.96 1.92 15.85
CA ILE A 310 8.43 1.54 17.16
C ILE A 310 9.59 1.22 18.12
N GLN A 311 10.67 0.61 17.61
CA GLN A 311 11.87 0.21 18.36
C GLN A 311 12.89 1.34 18.60
N LYS A 312 12.48 2.57 18.93
CA LYS A 312 13.47 3.58 19.38
C LYS A 312 14.11 3.09 20.68
N VAL A 313 15.40 2.78 20.64
CA VAL A 313 16.19 2.38 21.81
C VAL A 313 16.22 3.57 22.79
N TYR A 314 15.82 3.33 24.04
CA TYR A 314 15.85 4.35 25.09
C TYR A 314 17.29 4.82 25.32
N ASP A 315 17.53 6.12 25.10
CA ASP A 315 18.76 6.79 25.51
C ASP A 315 18.57 7.36 26.93
N PRO A 316 19.22 6.81 27.97
CA PRO A 316 19.10 7.30 29.33
C PRO A 316 19.72 8.70 29.52
N SER A 317 20.57 9.15 28.59
CA SER A 317 21.21 10.47 28.61
C SER A 317 20.35 11.56 27.98
N ALA A 318 19.34 11.18 27.20
CA ALA A 318 18.42 12.13 26.59
C ALA A 318 17.55 12.81 27.65
N LYS A 319 17.40 14.13 27.55
CA LYS A 319 16.50 14.88 28.41
C LYS A 319 15.04 14.48 28.10
N PRO A 320 14.25 14.04 29.08
CA PRO A 320 12.85 13.70 28.83
C PRO A 320 12.02 14.95 28.50
N LEU A 321 10.93 14.75 27.76
CA LEU A 321 9.92 15.79 27.52
C LEU A 321 9.18 16.12 28.83
N TYR A 322 8.73 15.09 29.55
CA TYR A 322 8.19 15.23 30.90
C TYR A 322 8.90 14.29 31.88
N ASP A 323 9.32 14.83 33.01
CA ASP A 323 9.72 14.04 34.17
C ASP A 323 8.51 13.61 35.02
N VAL A 324 8.75 12.79 36.04
CA VAL A 324 7.70 12.27 36.93
C VAL A 324 6.91 13.37 37.65
N VAL A 325 7.54 14.51 37.96
CA VAL A 325 6.86 15.63 38.63
C VAL A 325 5.86 16.28 37.69
N GLN A 326 6.27 16.53 36.45
CA GLN A 326 5.40 17.04 35.40
C GLN A 326 4.31 16.04 35.00
N ILE A 327 4.60 14.75 35.02
CA ILE A 327 3.60 13.69 34.80
C ILE A 327 2.51 13.74 35.87
N MET A 328 2.86 13.96 37.14
CA MET A 328 1.87 14.09 38.23
C MET A 328 0.97 15.32 38.08
N ASP A 329 1.38 16.33 37.32
CA ASP A 329 0.53 17.48 37.01
C ASP A 329 -0.52 17.18 35.93
N ILE A 330 -0.31 16.14 35.13
CA ILE A 330 -1.18 15.71 34.02
C ILE A 330 -2.05 14.53 34.45
N LEU A 331 -1.45 13.49 35.03
CA LEU A 331 -2.17 12.30 35.49
C LEU A 331 -2.68 12.48 36.92
N PRO A 332 -3.87 11.93 37.23
CA PRO A 332 -4.40 11.91 38.60
C PRO A 332 -3.66 10.92 39.51
N HIS A 333 -2.92 9.96 38.94
CA HIS A 333 -2.24 8.89 39.67
C HIS A 333 -1.13 9.41 40.59
N ARG A 334 -0.98 8.77 41.76
CA ARG A 334 0.08 9.06 42.74
C ARG A 334 0.70 7.75 43.23
N GLN A 335 1.89 7.83 43.80
CA GLN A 335 2.52 6.68 44.45
C GLN A 335 1.58 6.11 45.55
N PRO A 336 1.45 4.78 45.66
CA PRO A 336 2.23 3.73 44.99
C PRO A 336 1.66 3.23 43.63
N PHE A 337 0.69 3.94 43.03
CA PHE A 337 -0.02 3.50 41.80
C PHE A 337 0.29 4.35 40.55
N LEU A 338 1.33 5.19 40.63
CA LEU A 338 1.89 5.89 39.47
C LEU A 338 3.10 5.09 38.97
N PHE A 339 3.00 4.52 37.78
CA PHE A 339 4.03 3.62 37.26
C PHE A 339 4.96 4.28 36.24
N VAL A 340 4.53 5.35 35.56
CA VAL A 340 5.34 5.99 34.51
C VAL A 340 6.35 6.96 35.12
N ASP A 341 7.61 6.83 34.72
CA ASP A 341 8.71 7.66 35.25
C ASP A 341 9.04 8.86 34.35
N LYS A 342 8.92 8.70 33.02
CA LYS A 342 9.26 9.73 32.03
C LYS A 342 8.38 9.64 30.80
N ILE A 343 8.19 10.77 30.13
CA ILE A 343 7.70 10.85 28.75
C ILE A 343 8.84 11.36 27.86
N LEU A 344 9.13 10.64 26.79
CA LEU A 344 10.20 10.95 25.85
C LEU A 344 9.67 11.76 24.66
N GLU A 345 8.51 11.34 24.13
CA GLU A 345 7.90 11.94 22.94
C GLU A 345 6.41 12.10 23.17
N LEU A 346 5.86 13.21 22.69
CA LEU A 346 4.43 13.47 22.65
C LEU A 346 4.12 14.19 21.34
N SER A 347 3.12 13.70 20.62
CA SER A 347 2.61 14.31 19.40
C SER A 347 1.08 14.38 19.44
N LYS A 348 0.44 14.73 18.32
CA LYS A 348 -1.03 14.69 18.21
C LYS A 348 -1.59 13.27 18.17
N ASN A 349 -0.80 12.28 17.77
CA ASN A 349 -1.28 10.92 17.50
C ASN A 349 -0.52 9.82 18.26
N HIS A 350 0.57 10.13 18.95
CA HIS A 350 1.32 9.14 19.70
C HIS A 350 2.05 9.73 20.91
N VAL A 351 2.43 8.85 21.82
CA VAL A 351 3.22 9.15 23.02
C VAL A 351 4.19 8.01 23.31
N VAL A 352 5.38 8.36 23.79
CA VAL A 352 6.39 7.40 24.23
C VAL A 352 6.74 7.67 25.70
N GLY A 353 6.58 6.67 26.55
CA GLY A 353 6.85 6.75 27.98
C GLY A 353 7.74 5.63 28.49
N VAL A 354 8.33 5.82 29.66
CA VAL A 354 9.30 4.89 30.26
C VAL A 354 8.83 4.45 31.64
N LYS A 355 8.97 3.14 31.90
CA LYS A 355 8.86 2.50 33.22
C LYS A 355 10.16 1.79 33.53
N ASN A 356 10.80 2.17 34.63
CA ASN A 356 11.92 1.43 35.22
C ASN A 356 11.34 0.45 36.25
N VAL A 357 11.68 -0.82 36.09
CA VAL A 357 11.19 -1.89 36.97
C VAL A 357 12.20 -2.11 38.08
N THR A 358 11.82 -1.83 39.32
CA THR A 358 12.72 -1.99 40.48
C THR A 358 12.27 -3.10 41.41
N MET A 359 13.22 -3.85 41.96
CA MET A 359 12.93 -4.94 42.91
C MET A 359 12.20 -4.46 44.18
N ASN A 360 12.26 -3.15 44.46
CA ASN A 360 11.62 -2.54 45.63
C ASN A 360 10.11 -2.35 45.48
N GLU A 361 9.51 -2.64 44.32
CA GLU A 361 8.06 -2.48 44.13
C GLU A 361 7.26 -3.48 44.96
N GLU A 362 6.19 -3.01 45.62
CA GLU A 362 5.47 -3.74 46.67
C GLU A 362 4.94 -5.10 46.21
N PHE A 363 4.47 -5.19 44.96
CA PHE A 363 3.90 -6.42 44.42
C PHE A 363 4.94 -7.54 44.28
N PHE A 364 6.25 -7.26 44.20
CA PHE A 364 7.27 -8.32 44.15
C PHE A 364 7.37 -9.11 45.46
N LYS A 365 6.85 -8.59 46.58
CA LYS A 365 6.78 -9.33 47.84
C LYS A 365 5.82 -10.52 47.78
N GLY A 366 4.77 -10.42 46.96
CA GLY A 366 3.71 -11.44 46.84
C GLY A 366 3.61 -12.10 45.46
N HIS A 367 4.07 -11.45 44.40
CA HIS A 367 4.00 -11.94 43.02
C HIS A 367 5.21 -12.85 42.71
N PHE A 368 5.07 -14.11 43.12
CA PHE A 368 6.05 -15.21 43.02
C PHE A 368 7.36 -14.98 43.80
N PRO A 369 7.34 -15.17 45.13
CA PRO A 369 8.56 -15.11 45.95
C PRO A 369 9.65 -16.05 45.43
N GLY A 370 10.86 -15.53 45.21
CA GLY A 370 12.01 -16.29 44.67
C GLY A 370 12.11 -16.34 43.13
N ALA A 371 11.08 -15.89 42.41
CA ALA A 371 11.08 -15.79 40.94
C ALA A 371 10.37 -14.50 40.49
N PRO A 372 10.92 -13.31 40.80
CA PRO A 372 10.23 -12.04 40.59
C PRO A 372 10.02 -11.77 39.08
N VAL A 373 8.77 -11.54 38.71
CA VAL A 373 8.35 -11.15 37.34
C VAL A 373 7.39 -9.97 37.45
N PHE A 374 7.59 -8.92 36.65
CA PHE A 374 6.74 -7.74 36.68
C PHE A 374 5.34 -8.10 36.16
N PRO A 375 4.27 -7.96 36.98
CA PRO A 375 2.96 -8.51 36.64
C PRO A 375 2.41 -7.93 35.34
N GLY A 376 1.86 -8.80 34.48
CA GLY A 376 1.32 -8.38 33.19
C GLY A 376 0.22 -7.31 33.30
N VAL A 377 -0.64 -7.39 34.32
CA VAL A 377 -1.68 -6.38 34.58
C VAL A 377 -1.09 -5.00 34.89
N ILE A 378 0.05 -4.94 35.59
CA ILE A 378 0.74 -3.68 35.89
C ILE A 378 1.45 -3.14 34.63
N GLN A 379 1.94 -4.01 33.75
CA GLN A 379 2.44 -3.59 32.43
C GLN A 379 1.34 -2.90 31.61
N ILE A 380 0.12 -3.43 31.61
CA ILE A 380 -1.03 -2.81 30.92
C ILE A 380 -1.43 -1.50 31.59
N GLU A 381 -1.50 -1.45 32.92
CA GLU A 381 -1.79 -0.20 33.64
C GLU A 381 -0.76 0.89 33.37
N ALA A 382 0.53 0.57 33.41
CA ALA A 382 1.59 1.51 33.07
C ALA A 382 1.48 2.00 31.61
N MET A 383 1.18 1.10 30.67
CA MET A 383 0.91 1.45 29.27
C MET A 383 -0.32 2.37 29.13
N ALA A 384 -1.38 2.10 29.87
CA ALA A 384 -2.58 2.93 29.90
C ALA A 384 -2.30 4.32 30.48
N GLN A 385 -1.46 4.44 31.52
CA GLN A 385 -1.01 5.72 32.05
C GLN A 385 -0.19 6.52 31.04
N VAL A 386 0.71 5.87 30.28
CA VAL A 386 1.42 6.51 29.15
C VAL A 386 0.43 7.02 28.12
N GLY A 387 -0.54 6.19 27.69
CA GLY A 387 -1.59 6.61 26.77
C GLY A 387 -2.46 7.75 27.33
N GLY A 388 -2.73 7.73 28.63
CA GLY A 388 -3.47 8.78 29.34
C GLY A 388 -2.83 10.15 29.22
N ILE A 389 -1.49 10.25 29.18
CA ILE A 389 -0.79 11.52 28.93
C ILE A 389 -1.19 12.11 27.57
N LEU A 390 -1.19 11.29 26.51
CA LEU A 390 -1.59 11.75 25.18
C LEU A 390 -3.02 12.26 25.20
N VAL A 391 -3.92 11.45 25.72
CA VAL A 391 -5.34 11.74 25.76
C VAL A 391 -5.64 13.02 26.56
N LEU A 392 -5.07 13.15 27.76
CA LEU A 392 -5.29 14.30 28.63
C LEU A 392 -4.61 15.58 28.11
N SER A 393 -3.54 15.47 27.33
CA SER A 393 -2.93 16.64 26.68
C SER A 393 -3.85 17.33 25.66
N THR A 394 -4.95 16.67 25.24
CA THR A 394 -5.94 17.23 24.31
C THR A 394 -7.04 18.06 24.97
N VAL A 395 -7.13 18.07 26.30
CA VAL A 395 -8.13 18.85 27.05
C VAL A 395 -7.49 20.09 27.71
N PRO A 396 -8.25 21.20 27.88
CA PRO A 396 -7.68 22.47 28.36
C PRO A 396 -7.23 22.46 29.83
N ASP A 397 -7.75 21.54 30.65
CA ASP A 397 -7.40 21.43 32.07
C ASP A 397 -7.31 19.95 32.50
N PRO A 398 -6.20 19.27 32.18
CA PRO A 398 -6.01 17.83 32.39
C PRO A 398 -6.34 17.34 33.80
N ARG A 399 -6.05 18.16 34.83
CA ARG A 399 -6.22 17.82 36.25
C ARG A 399 -7.66 17.55 36.66
N ASN A 400 -8.61 18.09 35.91
CA ASN A 400 -10.04 17.96 36.15
C ASN A 400 -10.69 16.89 35.26
N TYR A 401 -9.90 16.02 34.63
CA TYR A 401 -10.39 14.91 33.84
C TYR A 401 -9.81 13.58 34.32
N LEU A 402 -10.62 12.54 34.20
CA LEU A 402 -10.24 11.16 34.46
C LEU A 402 -10.36 10.37 33.16
N THR A 403 -9.44 9.43 32.96
CA THR A 403 -9.47 8.47 31.86
C THR A 403 -9.92 7.12 32.41
N TYR A 404 -11.17 6.75 32.17
CA TYR A 404 -11.71 5.47 32.58
C TYR A 404 -11.46 4.41 31.53
N PHE A 405 -10.87 3.29 31.94
CA PHE A 405 -10.61 2.17 31.06
C PHE A 405 -11.91 1.44 30.73
N LEU A 406 -12.26 1.36 29.44
CA LEU A 406 -13.50 0.75 28.97
C LEU A 406 -13.29 -0.67 28.43
N LYS A 407 -12.22 -0.88 27.67
CA LYS A 407 -11.98 -2.14 26.95
C LYS A 407 -10.50 -2.37 26.74
N ILE A 408 -10.10 -3.64 26.79
CA ILE A 408 -8.79 -4.11 26.38
C ILE A 408 -8.99 -5.29 25.45
N ASP A 409 -8.36 -5.24 24.28
CA ASP A 409 -8.36 -6.30 23.29
C ASP A 409 -6.94 -6.66 22.87
N ASN A 410 -6.81 -7.83 22.23
CA ASN A 410 -5.59 -8.25 21.53
C ASN A 410 -4.31 -8.21 22.39
N VAL A 411 -4.44 -8.43 23.70
CA VAL A 411 -3.30 -8.40 24.64
C VAL A 411 -2.39 -9.59 24.40
N ARG A 412 -1.08 -9.32 24.27
CA ARG A 412 -0.05 -10.35 24.13
C ARG A 412 1.13 -10.03 25.04
N PHE A 413 1.43 -10.93 25.98
CA PHE A 413 2.68 -10.92 26.74
C PHE A 413 3.69 -11.83 26.04
N ARG A 414 4.71 -11.24 25.43
CA ARG A 414 5.66 -11.95 24.55
C ARG A 414 6.94 -12.38 25.27
N ALA A 415 7.24 -11.74 26.39
CA ALA A 415 8.42 -12.05 27.20
C ALA A 415 8.20 -11.67 28.66
N GLN A 416 8.96 -12.31 29.54
CA GLN A 416 9.06 -11.87 30.93
C GLN A 416 9.76 -10.52 31.00
N VAL A 417 9.33 -9.70 31.96
CA VAL A 417 9.98 -8.47 32.38
C VAL A 417 10.42 -8.66 33.81
N LEU A 418 11.69 -8.40 34.09
CA LEU A 418 12.35 -8.69 35.35
C LEU A 418 12.73 -7.39 36.09
N PRO A 419 12.93 -7.44 37.42
CA PRO A 419 13.56 -6.33 38.13
C PRO A 419 14.90 -5.94 37.49
N GLY A 420 15.10 -4.65 37.27
CA GLY A 420 16.26 -4.08 36.56
C GLY A 420 15.96 -3.73 35.10
N ASP A 421 14.90 -4.28 34.50
CA ASP A 421 14.51 -3.92 33.13
C ASP A 421 13.97 -2.50 33.05
N THR A 422 14.16 -1.89 31.88
CA THR A 422 13.50 -0.65 31.48
C THR A 422 12.52 -0.94 30.36
N ILE A 423 11.24 -0.68 30.60
CA ILE A 423 10.18 -0.80 29.60
C ILE A 423 9.96 0.55 28.95
N VAL A 424 10.05 0.60 27.62
CA VAL A 424 9.62 1.72 26.80
C VAL A 424 8.25 1.39 26.22
N PHE A 425 7.25 2.19 26.55
CA PHE A 425 5.92 2.10 25.98
C PHE A 425 5.75 3.11 24.87
N ARG A 426 5.32 2.66 23.69
CA ARG A 426 4.79 3.52 22.63
C ARG A 426 3.30 3.27 22.50
N CYS A 427 2.51 4.32 22.57
CA CYS A 427 1.07 4.23 22.31
C CYS A 427 0.68 5.16 21.17
N ASP A 428 0.00 4.62 20.16
CA ASP A 428 -0.50 5.32 18.98
C ASP A 428 -2.04 5.31 18.99
N LEU A 429 -2.67 6.44 18.68
CA LEU A 429 -4.13 6.52 18.48
C LEU A 429 -4.51 5.73 17.22
N LEU A 430 -5.48 4.82 17.35
CA LEU A 430 -6.04 4.07 16.23
C LEU A 430 -7.00 4.92 15.40
N GLU A 431 -7.75 5.79 16.07
CA GLU A 431 -8.69 6.73 15.47
C GLU A 431 -8.63 8.09 16.19
N PRO A 432 -9.07 9.19 15.56
CA PRO A 432 -9.25 10.47 16.25
C PRO A 432 -10.19 10.33 17.44
N ILE A 433 -9.88 11.01 18.54
CA ILE A 433 -10.72 11.02 19.75
C ILE A 433 -12.09 11.60 19.40
N ARG A 434 -13.15 10.82 19.61
CA ARG A 434 -14.54 11.22 19.31
C ARG A 434 -15.42 10.97 20.51
N ARG A 435 -16.26 11.95 20.85
CA ARG A 435 -17.19 11.88 22.00
C ARG A 435 -16.49 11.50 23.32
N GLY A 436 -15.24 11.95 23.49
CA GLY A 436 -14.42 11.64 24.66
C GLY A 436 -13.92 10.20 24.73
N ILE A 437 -14.04 9.41 23.66
CA ILE A 437 -13.50 8.04 23.59
C ILE A 437 -12.18 8.06 22.83
N ALA A 438 -11.15 7.48 23.44
CA ALA A 438 -9.84 7.26 22.84
C ALA A 438 -9.62 5.76 22.63
N GLN A 439 -9.15 5.38 21.45
CA GLN A 439 -8.73 4.02 21.12
C GLN A 439 -7.25 4.04 20.75
N MET A 440 -6.45 3.21 21.41
CA MET A 440 -5.00 3.25 21.29
C MET A 440 -4.44 1.85 21.15
N LYS A 441 -3.41 1.72 20.30
CA LYS A 441 -2.55 0.55 20.27
C LYS A 441 -1.27 0.87 21.03
N GLY A 442 -0.95 0.04 22.01
CA GLY A 442 0.25 0.16 22.81
C GLY A 442 1.21 -1.01 22.60
N VAL A 443 2.51 -0.70 22.58
CA VAL A 443 3.61 -1.66 22.51
C VAL A 443 4.60 -1.31 23.61
N GLY A 444 4.92 -2.29 24.45
CA GLY A 444 5.95 -2.19 25.49
C GLY A 444 7.19 -3.01 25.12
N MET A 445 8.37 -2.41 25.30
CA MET A 445 9.64 -2.98 24.86
C MET A 445 10.72 -2.92 25.95
N VAL A 446 11.54 -3.97 26.05
CA VAL A 446 12.79 -3.98 26.82
C VAL A 446 13.93 -4.14 25.83
N GLY A 447 14.75 -3.09 25.68
CA GLY A 447 15.69 -2.99 24.56
C GLY A 447 14.97 -3.08 23.21
N GLU A 448 15.41 -3.98 22.33
CA GLU A 448 14.77 -4.21 21.02
C GLU A 448 13.63 -5.24 21.08
N LYS A 449 13.40 -5.88 22.24
CA LYS A 449 12.44 -6.96 22.39
C LYS A 449 11.08 -6.41 22.80
N ILE A 450 10.05 -6.73 22.01
CA ILE A 450 8.66 -6.48 22.42
C ILE A 450 8.30 -7.45 23.55
N VAL A 451 7.89 -6.91 24.69
CA VAL A 451 7.51 -7.69 25.88
C VAL A 451 6.00 -7.73 26.09
N VAL A 452 5.28 -6.67 25.69
CA VAL A 452 3.82 -6.59 25.77
C VAL A 452 3.23 -5.79 24.61
N GLU A 453 2.06 -6.18 24.13
CA GLU A 453 1.24 -5.42 23.18
C GLU A 453 -0.22 -5.46 23.62
N ALA A 454 -0.97 -4.38 23.40
CA ALA A 454 -2.40 -4.32 23.68
C ALA A 454 -3.12 -3.26 22.84
N GLU A 455 -4.41 -3.47 22.60
CA GLU A 455 -5.33 -2.44 22.13
C GLU A 455 -6.23 -2.03 23.30
N MET A 456 -6.30 -0.73 23.58
CA MET A 456 -6.90 -0.16 24.77
C MET A 456 -7.91 0.91 24.39
N MET A 457 -9.07 0.91 25.04
CA MET A 457 -10.09 1.95 24.90
C MET A 457 -10.34 2.63 26.24
N ALA A 458 -10.34 3.95 26.24
CA ALA A 458 -10.62 4.75 27.42
C ALA A 458 -11.64 5.86 27.14
N GLN A 459 -12.40 6.23 28.16
CA GLN A 459 -13.30 7.37 28.15
C GLN A 459 -12.74 8.51 29.02
N ILE A 460 -12.69 9.69 28.43
CA ILE A 460 -12.34 10.94 29.09
C ILE A 460 -13.60 11.50 29.73
N SER A 461 -13.59 11.63 31.05
CA SER A 461 -14.71 12.21 31.81
C SER A 461 -14.22 13.36 32.68
N LYS A 462 -14.91 14.48 32.63
CA LYS A 462 -14.66 15.59 33.54
C LYS A 462 -15.07 15.18 34.96
N VAL A 463 -14.25 15.50 35.95
CA VAL A 463 -14.57 15.32 37.36
C VAL A 463 -15.72 16.27 37.68
N LYS A 464 -16.86 15.75 38.17
CA LYS A 464 -17.92 16.59 38.72
C LYS A 464 -17.41 17.16 40.04
N GLN A 465 -17.42 18.48 40.19
CA GLN A 465 -17.22 19.08 41.50
C GLN A 465 -18.31 18.55 42.43
N ALA A 466 -17.91 17.94 43.55
CA ALA A 466 -18.86 17.67 44.62
C ALA A 466 -19.39 19.02 45.09
N GLU A 467 -20.70 19.22 45.03
CA GLU A 467 -21.32 20.31 45.77
C GLU A 467 -20.93 20.12 47.25
N PRO A 468 -20.51 21.19 47.95
CA PRO A 468 -20.19 21.08 49.37
C PRO A 468 -21.43 20.53 50.08
N ALA A 469 -21.24 19.43 50.82
CA ALA A 469 -22.30 18.88 51.67
C ALA A 469 -22.79 20.00 52.59
N GLN A 470 -24.07 20.36 52.44
CA GLN A 470 -24.75 21.34 53.30
C GLN A 470 -24.89 20.84 54.73
#